data_AF-A0A7Y7TVJ0-F1
#
_entry.id   AF-A0A7Y7TVJ0-F1
#
_cell.length_a   1.000
_cell.length_b   1.000
_cell.length_c   1.000
_cell.angle_alpha   90.00
_cell.angle_beta   90.00
_cell.angle_gamma   90.00
#
_symmetry.space_group_name_H-M   'P 1'
#
loop_
_entity.id
_entity.type
_entity.pdbx_description
1 polymer ?
#
loop_
_entity_poly.entity_id
_entity_poly.type
_entity_poly.pdbx_seq_one_letter_code
_entity_poly.pdbx_strand_id
1 'polypeptide(L)'
;MAQRKKKQSSHQQQKIAKAKHKNEFLSKLKYLTNSVCKEDIYSLIPKEMLEEVYSCRYHTVRIELAEGCNVSSHIHNLLKRTVSAWLKSEKISLAKGVEISFDDYYTIALSSRYIKTIKFINLPDIGNLKKGIETLYDMVGGALEEAQSATVLALFAFCLGFSCMEKSLYWFKLDLSASEDYGEGLHHLAFLHSVEVESINIVVDGTSRPAKRVGWAFTGSGLLWATLKPSILNVKGPFADIPVDVYIQSHALQRLNERLDCFEVGTIQMSLYESLRDAKVVFENCDQPLIEYKFFGTKVGYLRADYVDGVILIRTFLFITNNGTPEGKKLEKVTGLQKLDKKYLAIDRMSAFNSSDMSSNPEVREIFESAGCGNLISLYKEIALFSNKQSNQNISKLLLDYLKKAEVFLQGDVVPEHAEAE
;
A
#
# COMPACT_ATOMS: atom_id res chain seq x y z
N MET A 1 27.82 4.05 -55.97
CA MET A 1 26.35 3.96 -55.87
C MET A 1 26.01 3.09 -54.67
N ALA A 2 25.49 3.66 -53.59
CA ALA A 2 25.07 2.87 -52.42
C ALA A 2 23.73 2.19 -52.72
N GLN A 3 23.73 0.86 -52.81
CA GLN A 3 22.50 0.08 -52.98
C GLN A 3 21.58 0.31 -51.78
N ARG A 4 20.43 0.97 -52.01
CA ARG A 4 19.36 1.10 -51.02
C ARG A 4 18.86 -0.29 -50.64
N LYS A 5 19.16 -0.76 -49.42
CA LYS A 5 18.58 -1.98 -48.84
C LYS A 5 17.05 -1.88 -48.90
N LYS A 6 16.40 -2.80 -49.62
CA LYS A 6 14.94 -2.95 -49.66
C LYS A 6 14.43 -3.12 -48.22
N LYS A 7 13.55 -2.22 -47.76
CA LYS A 7 12.85 -2.34 -46.47
C LYS A 7 12.06 -3.65 -46.48
N GLN A 8 12.33 -4.54 -45.51
CA GLN A 8 11.59 -5.79 -45.36
C GLN A 8 10.10 -5.52 -45.18
N SER A 9 9.25 -6.40 -45.72
CA SER A 9 7.79 -6.30 -45.57
C SER A 9 7.34 -6.52 -44.12
N SER A 10 6.24 -5.89 -43.71
CA SER A 10 5.66 -6.04 -42.37
C SER A 10 5.41 -7.51 -41.99
N HIS A 11 4.92 -8.32 -42.93
CA HIS A 11 4.70 -9.76 -42.74
C HIS A 11 5.99 -10.54 -42.47
N GLN A 12 7.08 -10.24 -43.19
CA GLN A 12 8.38 -10.87 -42.92
C GLN A 12 8.93 -10.48 -41.54
N GLN A 13 8.72 -9.23 -41.12
CA GLN A 13 9.13 -8.77 -39.79
C GLN A 13 8.36 -9.49 -38.67
N GLN A 14 7.04 -9.67 -38.82
CA GLN A 14 6.22 -10.43 -37.86
C GLN A 14 6.68 -11.90 -37.76
N LYS A 15 6.98 -12.55 -38.90
CA LYS A 15 7.48 -13.93 -38.91
C LYS A 15 8.83 -14.06 -38.20
N ILE A 16 9.75 -13.13 -38.44
CA ILE A 16 11.06 -13.07 -37.76
C ILE A 16 10.87 -12.85 -36.25
N ALA A 17 9.97 -11.95 -35.85
CA ALA A 17 9.68 -11.69 -34.44
C ALA A 17 9.10 -12.92 -33.73
N LYS A 18 8.13 -13.62 -34.34
CA LYS A 18 7.55 -14.85 -33.79
C LYS A 18 8.61 -15.95 -33.63
N ALA A 19 9.46 -16.14 -34.64
CA ALA A 19 10.56 -17.11 -34.58
C ALA A 19 11.58 -16.77 -33.47
N LYS A 20 11.96 -15.49 -33.34
CA LYS A 20 12.86 -15.03 -32.28
C LYS A 20 12.25 -15.27 -30.90
N HIS A 21 10.99 -14.87 -30.70
CA HIS A 21 10.27 -15.06 -29.44
C HIS A 21 10.19 -16.54 -29.05
N LYS A 22 9.89 -17.42 -30.00
CA LYS A 22 9.87 -18.85 -29.79
C LYS A 22 11.23 -19.43 -29.39
N ASN A 23 12.29 -19.03 -30.07
CA ASN A 23 13.64 -19.48 -29.74
C ASN A 23 14.06 -19.01 -28.34
N GLU A 24 13.70 -17.79 -27.95
CA GLU A 24 13.94 -17.28 -26.61
C GLU A 24 13.18 -18.08 -25.55
N PHE A 25 11.88 -18.33 -25.77
CA PHE A 25 11.06 -19.17 -24.90
C PHE A 25 11.67 -20.56 -24.70
N LEU A 26 12.00 -21.25 -25.80
CA LEU A 26 12.57 -22.60 -25.75
C LEU A 26 13.95 -22.63 -25.09
N SER A 27 14.76 -21.59 -25.30
CA SER A 27 16.06 -21.44 -24.63
C SER A 27 15.89 -21.29 -23.12
N LYS A 28 14.92 -20.49 -22.67
CA LYS A 28 14.62 -20.32 -21.24
C LYS A 28 14.01 -21.58 -20.62
N LEU A 29 13.12 -22.26 -21.34
CA LEU A 29 12.55 -23.54 -20.92
C LEU A 29 13.66 -24.59 -20.74
N LYS A 30 14.59 -24.70 -21.69
CA LYS A 30 15.76 -25.57 -21.58
C LYS A 30 16.58 -25.26 -20.33
N TYR A 31 16.89 -23.99 -20.11
CA TYR A 31 17.62 -23.55 -18.93
C TYR A 31 16.89 -23.96 -17.64
N LEU A 32 15.59 -23.67 -17.54
CA LEU A 32 14.80 -23.99 -16.36
C LEU A 32 14.75 -25.50 -16.09
N THR A 33 14.36 -26.29 -17.09
CA THR A 33 14.24 -27.75 -16.97
C THR A 33 15.55 -28.38 -16.51
N ASN A 34 16.67 -28.01 -17.13
CA ASN A 34 17.96 -28.60 -16.80
C ASN A 34 18.50 -28.12 -15.43
N SER A 35 18.26 -26.85 -15.08
CA SER A 35 18.64 -26.30 -13.76
C SER A 35 17.89 -26.99 -12.62
N VAL A 36 16.58 -27.21 -12.78
CA VAL A 36 15.71 -27.85 -11.78
C VAL A 36 16.03 -29.35 -11.63
N CYS A 37 16.20 -30.04 -12.76
CA CYS A 37 16.43 -31.49 -12.76
C CYS A 37 17.89 -31.87 -12.47
N LYS A 38 18.84 -30.95 -12.67
CA LYS A 38 20.31 -31.18 -12.64
C LYS A 38 20.79 -32.24 -13.65
N GLU A 39 20.00 -32.45 -14.70
CA GLU A 39 20.20 -33.41 -15.78
C GLU A 39 19.68 -32.78 -17.08
N ASP A 40 20.12 -33.27 -18.25
CA ASP A 40 19.65 -32.76 -19.56
C ASP A 40 18.28 -33.34 -19.94
N ILE A 41 17.28 -33.16 -19.08
CA ILE A 41 15.92 -33.65 -19.30
C ILE A 41 15.29 -32.98 -20.53
N TYR A 42 15.65 -31.74 -20.83
CA TYR A 42 15.09 -31.02 -21.98
C TYR A 42 15.36 -31.72 -23.31
N SER A 43 16.54 -32.31 -23.51
CA SER A 43 16.88 -32.98 -24.77
C SER A 43 16.10 -34.29 -25.00
N LEU A 44 15.50 -34.83 -23.94
CA LEU A 44 14.61 -36.00 -24.00
C LEU A 44 13.18 -35.62 -24.41
N ILE A 45 12.82 -34.34 -24.44
CA ILE A 45 11.48 -33.88 -24.81
C ILE A 45 11.37 -33.83 -26.36
N PRO A 46 10.43 -34.56 -26.96
CA PRO A 46 10.20 -34.51 -28.41
C PRO A 46 9.89 -33.09 -28.89
N LYS A 47 10.37 -32.77 -30.09
CA LYS A 47 10.19 -31.43 -30.66
C LYS A 47 8.73 -31.06 -30.80
N GLU A 48 7.88 -32.00 -31.20
CA GLU A 48 6.43 -31.81 -31.37
C GLU A 48 5.77 -31.39 -30.05
N MET A 49 6.23 -31.93 -28.92
CA MET A 49 5.74 -31.53 -27.60
C MET A 49 6.19 -30.12 -27.22
N LEU A 50 7.42 -29.75 -27.58
CA LEU A 50 7.91 -28.38 -27.36
C LEU A 50 7.13 -27.36 -28.19
N GLU A 51 6.68 -27.73 -29.39
CA GLU A 51 5.77 -26.92 -30.21
C GLU A 51 4.40 -26.74 -29.54
N GLU A 52 3.85 -27.82 -28.99
CA GLU A 52 2.57 -27.80 -28.28
C GLU A 52 2.65 -26.95 -27.01
N VAL A 53 3.69 -27.13 -26.20
CA VAL A 53 3.94 -26.30 -25.00
C VAL A 53 4.07 -24.82 -25.36
N TYR A 54 4.77 -24.50 -26.46
CA TYR A 54 4.85 -23.11 -26.92
C TYR A 54 3.48 -22.56 -27.36
N SER A 55 2.65 -23.38 -28.00
CA SER A 55 1.32 -22.98 -28.50
C SER A 55 0.34 -22.74 -27.34
N CYS A 56 0.44 -23.55 -26.28
CA CYS A 56 -0.39 -23.45 -25.07
C CYS A 56 0.24 -22.61 -23.95
N ARG A 57 1.34 -21.90 -24.24
CA ARG A 57 2.11 -21.19 -23.21
C ARG A 57 1.27 -20.16 -22.46
N TYR A 58 1.65 -19.95 -21.21
CA TYR A 58 1.26 -18.79 -20.43
C TYR A 58 2.02 -17.54 -20.90
N HIS A 59 1.34 -16.41 -20.84
CA HIS A 59 1.89 -15.09 -21.12
C HIS A 59 2.08 -14.30 -19.84
N THR A 60 2.92 -13.27 -19.89
CA THR A 60 3.17 -12.39 -18.75
C THR A 60 1.89 -11.68 -18.28
N VAL A 61 1.89 -11.24 -17.03
CA VAL A 61 0.76 -10.49 -16.46
C VAL A 61 0.54 -9.22 -17.26
N ARG A 62 -0.67 -9.08 -17.79
CA ARG A 62 -1.08 -7.95 -18.63
C ARG A 62 -2.09 -7.10 -17.89
N ILE A 63 -1.80 -5.80 -17.81
CA ILE A 63 -2.75 -4.82 -17.28
C ILE A 63 -3.71 -4.40 -18.38
N GLU A 64 -5.00 -4.47 -18.06
CA GLU A 64 -6.11 -3.97 -18.87
C GLU A 64 -7.01 -3.08 -18.03
N LEU A 65 -7.79 -2.22 -18.67
CA LEU A 65 -8.82 -1.45 -17.99
C LEU A 65 -10.07 -2.31 -17.83
N ALA A 66 -10.67 -2.27 -16.64
CA ALA A 66 -11.99 -2.83 -16.45
C ALA A 66 -13.05 -2.03 -17.23
N GLU A 67 -14.11 -2.71 -17.67
CA GLU A 67 -15.20 -2.09 -18.41
C GLU A 67 -15.86 -0.97 -17.60
N GLY A 68 -16.20 0.14 -18.26
CA GLY A 68 -16.86 1.29 -17.65
C GLY A 68 -15.98 2.13 -16.71
N CYS A 69 -14.71 1.78 -16.50
CA CYS A 69 -13.83 2.53 -15.61
C CYS A 69 -13.18 3.72 -16.32
N ASN A 70 -13.20 4.89 -15.68
CA ASN A 70 -12.49 6.07 -16.14
C ASN A 70 -11.14 6.16 -15.45
N VAL A 71 -10.08 5.75 -16.14
CA VAL A 71 -8.70 5.84 -15.67
C VAL A 71 -7.90 6.69 -16.65
N SER A 72 -7.19 7.70 -16.14
CA SER A 72 -6.33 8.51 -17.00
C SER A 72 -5.27 7.65 -17.69
N SER A 73 -4.99 7.95 -18.96
CA SER A 73 -3.96 7.24 -19.73
C SER A 73 -2.58 7.33 -19.08
N HIS A 74 -2.29 8.43 -18.35
CA HIS A 74 -1.07 8.58 -17.58
C HIS A 74 -0.94 7.52 -16.48
N ILE A 75 -1.96 7.38 -15.62
CA ILE A 75 -1.97 6.39 -14.52
C ILE A 75 -1.90 4.97 -15.07
N HIS A 76 -2.72 4.66 -16.08
CA HIS A 76 -2.72 3.33 -16.71
C HIS A 76 -1.34 2.97 -17.28
N ASN A 77 -0.71 3.88 -18.03
CA ASN A 77 0.62 3.65 -18.59
C ASN A 77 1.70 3.53 -17.52
N LEU A 78 1.61 4.31 -16.45
CA LEU A 78 2.56 4.26 -15.35
C LEU A 78 2.48 2.91 -14.62
N LEU A 79 1.27 2.49 -14.22
CA LEU A 79 1.04 1.17 -13.62
C LEU A 79 1.54 0.02 -14.50
N LYS A 80 1.25 0.07 -15.81
CA LYS A 80 1.71 -0.95 -16.77
C LYS A 80 3.24 -1.05 -16.83
N ARG A 81 3.94 0.09 -16.81
CA ARG A 81 5.40 0.12 -16.80
C ARG A 81 5.95 -0.39 -15.48
N THR A 82 5.40 0.06 -14.35
CA THR A 82 5.86 -0.32 -13.01
C THR A 82 5.69 -1.82 -12.77
N VAL A 83 4.52 -2.39 -13.09
CA VAL A 83 4.28 -3.84 -12.96
C VAL A 83 5.21 -4.64 -13.89
N SER A 84 5.36 -4.22 -15.15
CA SER A 84 6.26 -4.92 -16.07
C SER A 84 7.73 -4.86 -15.63
N ALA A 85 8.17 -3.74 -15.04
CA ALA A 85 9.50 -3.62 -14.49
C ALA A 85 9.68 -4.56 -13.28
N TRP A 86 8.72 -4.55 -12.35
CA TRP A 86 8.72 -5.41 -11.16
C TRP A 86 8.75 -6.91 -11.53
N LEU A 87 7.91 -7.36 -12.46
CA LEU A 87 7.89 -8.76 -12.91
C LEU A 87 9.26 -9.22 -13.46
N LYS A 88 10.01 -8.31 -14.08
CA LYS A 88 11.31 -8.60 -14.69
C LYS A 88 12.47 -8.48 -13.71
N SER A 89 12.36 -7.62 -12.69
CA SER A 89 13.43 -7.38 -11.72
C SER A 89 13.35 -8.32 -10.51
N GLU A 90 12.13 -8.53 -9.99
CA GLU A 90 11.93 -9.37 -8.82
C GLU A 90 12.05 -10.84 -9.19
N LYS A 91 12.61 -11.59 -8.24
CA LYS A 91 12.84 -13.01 -8.40
C LYS A 91 11.97 -13.81 -7.44
N ILE A 92 11.62 -15.01 -7.88
CA ILE A 92 11.05 -16.05 -7.05
C ILE A 92 12.02 -17.22 -6.97
N SER A 93 12.17 -17.76 -5.77
CA SER A 93 12.96 -18.96 -5.53
C SER A 93 12.12 -20.20 -5.80
N LEU A 94 12.56 -21.03 -6.72
CA LEU A 94 12.08 -22.39 -6.85
C LEU A 94 12.86 -23.29 -5.87
N ALA A 95 12.30 -24.45 -5.54
CA ALA A 95 13.00 -25.42 -4.72
C ALA A 95 14.38 -25.79 -5.32
N LYS A 96 15.31 -26.20 -4.44
CA LYS A 96 16.74 -26.45 -4.77
C LYS A 96 17.54 -25.21 -5.20
N GLY A 97 17.06 -24.00 -4.90
CA GLY A 97 17.83 -22.75 -5.01
C GLY A 97 17.90 -22.18 -6.43
N VAL A 98 17.01 -22.59 -7.33
CA VAL A 98 16.90 -21.99 -8.67
C VAL A 98 16.06 -20.73 -8.56
N GLU A 99 16.64 -19.56 -8.83
CA GLU A 99 15.90 -18.30 -8.88
C GLU A 99 15.57 -17.92 -10.32
N ILE A 100 14.33 -17.49 -10.56
CA ILE A 100 13.90 -16.93 -11.85
C ILE A 100 13.09 -15.66 -11.61
N SER A 101 12.98 -14.81 -12.64
CA SER A 101 12.12 -13.63 -12.56
C SER A 101 10.65 -14.03 -12.43
N PHE A 102 9.80 -13.17 -11.87
CA PHE A 102 8.35 -13.40 -11.89
C PHE A 102 7.80 -13.50 -13.33
N ASP A 103 8.35 -12.72 -14.26
CA ASP A 103 8.02 -12.78 -15.69
C ASP A 103 8.31 -14.17 -16.27
N ASP A 104 9.49 -14.73 -15.98
CA ASP A 104 9.86 -16.10 -16.39
C ASP A 104 9.07 -17.16 -15.64
N TYR A 105 8.67 -16.92 -14.38
CA TYR A 105 7.81 -17.83 -13.64
C TYR A 105 6.45 -17.98 -14.34
N TYR A 106 5.78 -16.85 -14.60
CA TYR A 106 4.49 -16.86 -15.27
C TYR A 106 4.57 -17.37 -16.70
N THR A 107 5.60 -16.98 -17.46
CA THR A 107 5.69 -17.34 -18.88
C THR A 107 6.32 -18.71 -19.14
N ILE A 108 7.41 -19.06 -18.47
CA ILE A 108 8.20 -20.26 -18.75
C ILE A 108 7.86 -21.38 -17.77
N ALA A 109 7.90 -21.09 -16.47
CA ALA A 109 7.73 -22.12 -15.45
C ALA A 109 6.32 -22.70 -15.46
N LEU A 110 5.27 -21.86 -15.45
CA LEU A 110 3.90 -22.35 -15.55
C LEU A 110 3.63 -23.09 -16.87
N SER A 111 4.18 -22.61 -17.99
CA SER A 111 4.07 -23.31 -19.28
C SER A 111 4.70 -24.69 -19.26
N SER A 112 5.79 -24.87 -18.52
CA SER A 112 6.44 -26.19 -18.41
C SER A 112 5.54 -27.25 -17.76
N ARG A 113 4.52 -26.85 -16.97
CA ARG A 113 3.56 -27.79 -16.37
C ARG A 113 2.72 -28.51 -17.42
N TYR A 114 2.53 -27.93 -18.61
CA TYR A 114 1.84 -28.61 -19.71
C TYR A 114 2.57 -29.88 -20.16
N ILE A 115 3.89 -29.96 -19.99
CA ILE A 115 4.66 -31.15 -20.36
C ILE A 115 4.10 -32.39 -19.63
N LYS A 116 3.69 -32.27 -18.37
CA LYS A 116 3.10 -33.38 -17.60
C LYS A 116 1.76 -33.89 -18.16
N THR A 117 1.02 -33.04 -18.88
CA THR A 117 -0.29 -33.39 -19.44
C THR A 117 -0.20 -34.18 -20.74
N ILE A 118 0.98 -34.20 -21.37
CA ILE A 118 1.20 -34.86 -22.66
C ILE A 118 1.45 -36.36 -22.47
N LYS A 119 0.87 -37.19 -23.33
CA LYS A 119 1.05 -38.65 -23.28
C LYS A 119 2.41 -39.06 -23.87
N PHE A 120 3.28 -39.60 -23.01
CA PHE A 120 4.56 -40.19 -23.43
C PHE A 120 4.36 -41.64 -23.91
N ILE A 121 4.13 -41.82 -25.21
CA ILE A 121 4.05 -43.16 -25.83
C ILE A 121 5.35 -43.42 -26.60
N ASN A 122 6.01 -44.53 -26.31
CA ASN A 122 7.18 -45.04 -27.06
C ASN A 122 8.41 -44.11 -27.15
N LEU A 123 8.75 -43.39 -26.06
CA LEU A 123 9.96 -42.56 -26.03
C LEU A 123 11.17 -43.32 -25.45
N PRO A 124 12.38 -43.12 -26.01
CA PRO A 124 13.63 -43.54 -25.39
C PRO A 124 13.77 -42.89 -24.00
N ASP A 125 14.26 -43.65 -23.02
CA ASP A 125 14.54 -43.18 -21.66
C ASP A 125 13.35 -42.49 -20.94
N ILE A 126 12.14 -42.99 -21.21
CA ILE A 126 10.89 -42.48 -20.64
C ILE A 126 10.89 -42.43 -19.11
N GLY A 127 11.67 -43.28 -18.44
CA GLY A 127 11.79 -43.31 -16.99
C GLY A 127 12.42 -42.03 -16.44
N ASN A 128 13.59 -41.66 -16.98
CA ASN A 128 14.29 -40.42 -16.58
C ASN A 128 13.49 -39.18 -16.97
N LEU A 129 12.90 -39.16 -18.18
CA LEU A 129 12.04 -38.08 -18.63
C LEU A 129 10.85 -37.86 -17.67
N LYS A 130 10.12 -38.93 -17.32
CA LYS A 130 8.98 -38.84 -16.37
C LYS A 130 9.42 -38.32 -15.01
N LYS A 131 10.52 -38.85 -14.46
CA LYS A 131 11.06 -38.40 -13.17
C LYS A 131 11.47 -36.92 -13.20
N GLY A 132 12.10 -36.49 -14.28
CA GLY A 132 12.47 -35.08 -14.49
C GLY A 132 11.25 -34.17 -14.58
N ILE A 133 10.23 -34.56 -15.34
CA ILE A 133 8.98 -33.79 -15.47
C ILE A 133 8.22 -33.73 -14.16
N GLU A 134 8.13 -34.82 -13.39
CA GLU A 134 7.52 -34.80 -12.06
C GLU A 134 8.27 -33.84 -11.13
N THR A 135 9.60 -33.91 -11.12
CA THR A 135 10.45 -32.98 -10.37
C THR A 135 10.16 -31.53 -10.76
N LEU A 136 10.10 -31.24 -12.06
CA LEU A 136 9.81 -29.90 -12.57
C LEU A 136 8.40 -29.43 -12.17
N TYR A 137 7.40 -30.30 -12.33
CA TYR A 137 6.01 -30.00 -11.99
C TYR A 137 5.84 -29.67 -10.51
N ASP A 138 6.41 -30.48 -9.63
CA ASP A 138 6.30 -30.30 -8.18
C ASP A 138 6.97 -29.00 -7.72
N MET A 139 8.14 -28.67 -8.28
CA MET A 139 8.85 -27.43 -7.89
C MET A 139 8.14 -26.17 -8.38
N VAL A 140 7.66 -26.17 -9.62
CA VAL A 140 6.90 -25.03 -10.14
C VAL A 140 5.58 -24.89 -9.38
N GLY A 141 4.91 -26.01 -9.10
CA GLY A 141 3.65 -26.04 -8.34
C GLY A 141 3.83 -25.56 -6.89
N GLY A 142 4.93 -25.95 -6.24
CA GLY A 142 5.24 -25.54 -4.86
C GLY A 142 5.45 -24.04 -4.69
N ALA A 143 5.86 -23.32 -5.74
CA ALA A 143 6.05 -21.87 -5.72
C ALA A 143 4.80 -21.07 -6.15
N LEU A 144 3.68 -21.73 -6.51
CA LEU A 144 2.51 -21.05 -7.10
C LEU A 144 1.83 -20.09 -6.13
N GLU A 145 1.58 -20.53 -4.90
CA GLU A 145 0.92 -19.71 -3.89
C GLU A 145 1.75 -18.48 -3.51
N GLU A 146 3.07 -18.66 -3.38
CA GLU A 146 4.01 -17.57 -3.15
C GLU A 146 4.00 -16.58 -4.32
N ALA A 147 4.07 -17.08 -5.56
CA ALA A 147 4.04 -16.25 -6.76
C ALA A 147 2.76 -15.40 -6.84
N GLN A 148 1.61 -16.03 -6.60
CA GLN A 148 0.31 -15.38 -6.62
C GLN A 148 0.19 -14.35 -5.49
N SER A 149 0.57 -14.71 -4.27
CA SER A 149 0.51 -13.83 -3.11
C SER A 149 1.40 -12.61 -3.27
N ALA A 150 2.64 -12.80 -3.71
CA ALA A 150 3.57 -11.71 -3.98
C ALA A 150 3.06 -10.79 -5.11
N THR A 151 2.45 -11.35 -6.16
CA THR A 151 1.87 -10.57 -7.25
C THR A 151 0.67 -9.74 -6.78
N VAL A 152 -0.24 -10.33 -6.00
CA VAL A 152 -1.39 -9.62 -5.41
C VAL A 152 -0.90 -8.49 -4.50
N LEU A 153 0.09 -8.75 -3.66
CA LEU A 153 0.66 -7.76 -2.74
C LEU A 153 1.34 -6.62 -3.51
N ALA A 154 2.11 -6.92 -4.55
CA ALA A 154 2.74 -5.90 -5.39
C ALA A 154 1.71 -5.02 -6.10
N LEU A 155 0.68 -5.62 -6.70
CA LEU A 155 -0.41 -4.89 -7.35
C LEU A 155 -1.18 -4.02 -6.36
N PHE A 156 -1.44 -4.51 -5.16
CA PHE A 156 -2.03 -3.72 -4.09
C PHE A 156 -1.14 -2.54 -3.70
N ALA A 157 0.16 -2.75 -3.51
CA ALA A 157 1.12 -1.68 -3.18
C ALA A 157 1.20 -0.60 -4.26
N PHE A 158 1.13 -0.98 -5.54
CA PHE A 158 1.07 0.01 -6.63
C PHE A 158 -0.22 0.82 -6.58
N CYS A 159 -1.39 0.17 -6.43
CA CYS A 159 -2.67 0.87 -6.28
C CYS A 159 -2.70 1.79 -5.06
N LEU A 160 -2.06 1.39 -3.95
CA LEU A 160 -1.91 2.20 -2.75
C LEU A 160 -1.23 3.54 -3.06
N GLY A 161 -0.19 3.56 -3.91
CA GLY A 161 0.51 4.79 -4.29
C GLY A 161 -0.29 5.74 -5.19
N PHE A 162 -1.34 5.27 -5.87
CA PHE A 162 -2.15 6.10 -6.77
C PHE A 162 -3.55 6.43 -6.24
N SER A 163 -4.02 5.71 -5.23
CA SER A 163 -5.38 5.86 -4.69
C SER A 163 -5.47 7.05 -3.74
N CYS A 164 -6.55 7.82 -3.90
CA CYS A 164 -6.83 9.02 -3.11
C CYS A 164 -8.34 9.27 -3.11
N MET A 165 -8.97 9.33 -1.94
CA MET A 165 -10.43 9.51 -1.78
C MET A 165 -10.94 10.83 -2.36
N GLU A 166 -10.09 11.85 -2.45
CA GLU A 166 -10.42 13.13 -3.08
C GLU A 166 -10.49 13.05 -4.61
N LYS A 167 -9.91 11.99 -5.21
CA LYS A 167 -9.88 11.77 -6.66
C LYS A 167 -10.55 10.44 -7.00
N SER A 168 -9.81 9.35 -6.92
CA SER A 168 -10.30 8.01 -7.23
C SER A 168 -9.51 6.96 -6.45
N LEU A 169 -10.18 5.85 -6.15
CA LEU A 169 -9.56 4.64 -5.62
C LEU A 169 -9.36 3.64 -6.76
N TYR A 170 -8.24 2.93 -6.73
CA TYR A 170 -7.85 1.96 -7.75
C TYR A 170 -7.65 0.57 -7.13
N TRP A 171 -8.02 -0.48 -7.85
CA TRP A 171 -7.70 -1.85 -7.46
C TRP A 171 -7.60 -2.75 -8.70
N PHE A 172 -6.95 -3.90 -8.53
CA PHE A 172 -6.91 -4.92 -9.57
C PHE A 172 -7.87 -6.06 -9.27
N LYS A 173 -8.51 -6.59 -10.31
CA LYS A 173 -9.10 -7.93 -10.32
C LYS A 173 -8.25 -8.81 -11.22
N LEU A 174 -7.81 -9.94 -10.68
CA LEU A 174 -7.02 -10.92 -11.43
C LEU A 174 -7.93 -11.92 -12.12
N ASP A 175 -7.56 -12.29 -13.35
CA ASP A 175 -8.23 -13.31 -14.13
C ASP A 175 -7.21 -14.10 -14.98
N LEU A 176 -7.61 -15.29 -15.42
CA LEU A 176 -6.83 -16.13 -16.32
C LEU A 176 -7.71 -16.47 -17.54
N SER A 177 -7.37 -15.89 -18.69
CA SER A 177 -8.19 -16.02 -19.89
C SER A 177 -7.41 -16.58 -21.07
N ALA A 178 -8.05 -17.51 -21.80
CA ALA A 178 -7.72 -17.84 -23.19
C ALA A 178 -8.70 -17.07 -24.09
N SER A 179 -8.54 -15.74 -24.21
CA SER A 179 -9.43 -14.97 -25.12
C SER A 179 -8.82 -14.90 -26.52
N GLU A 180 -9.66 -15.06 -27.55
CA GLU A 180 -9.31 -14.86 -28.96
C GLU A 180 -8.72 -13.46 -29.21
N ASP A 181 -9.12 -12.46 -28.43
CA ASP A 181 -8.63 -11.07 -28.52
C ASP A 181 -7.13 -10.94 -28.21
N TYR A 182 -6.55 -11.93 -27.51
CA TYR A 182 -5.16 -11.92 -27.07
C TYR A 182 -4.26 -12.96 -27.78
N GLY A 183 -4.86 -13.80 -28.62
CA GLY A 183 -4.18 -14.82 -29.41
C GLY A 183 -4.00 -16.16 -28.68
N GLU A 184 -3.19 -17.05 -29.25
CA GLU A 184 -2.92 -18.38 -28.69
C GLU A 184 -2.21 -18.32 -27.33
N GLY A 185 -2.69 -19.13 -26.37
CA GLY A 185 -2.10 -19.30 -25.05
C GLY A 185 -3.02 -18.84 -23.91
N LEU A 186 -2.48 -18.84 -22.69
CA LEU A 186 -3.17 -18.37 -21.49
C LEU A 186 -2.61 -17.02 -21.02
N HIS A 187 -3.49 -16.07 -20.75
CA HIS A 187 -3.09 -14.73 -20.32
C HIS A 187 -3.49 -14.49 -18.87
N HIS A 188 -2.51 -14.13 -18.04
CA HIS A 188 -2.76 -13.56 -16.72
C HIS A 188 -3.19 -12.11 -16.91
N LEU A 189 -4.48 -11.83 -16.68
CA LEU A 189 -5.04 -10.49 -16.82
C LEU A 189 -5.20 -9.84 -15.45
N ALA A 190 -4.72 -8.61 -15.34
CA ALA A 190 -4.94 -7.74 -14.18
C ALA A 190 -5.81 -6.56 -14.63
N PHE A 191 -7.11 -6.66 -14.38
CA PHE A 191 -8.07 -5.62 -14.71
C PHE A 191 -8.01 -4.51 -13.68
N LEU A 192 -7.57 -3.32 -14.10
CA LEU A 192 -7.54 -2.11 -13.31
C LEU A 192 -8.93 -1.49 -13.27
N HIS A 193 -9.50 -1.45 -12.07
CA HIS A 193 -10.74 -0.75 -11.78
C HIS A 193 -10.46 0.62 -11.16
N SER A 194 -11.39 1.56 -11.33
CA SER A 194 -11.41 2.83 -10.63
C SER A 194 -12.80 3.21 -10.15
N VAL A 195 -12.85 3.99 -9.07
CA VAL A 195 -14.09 4.57 -8.56
C VAL A 195 -13.83 5.96 -8.00
N GLU A 196 -14.66 6.93 -8.36
CA GLU A 196 -14.71 8.21 -7.65
C GLU A 196 -15.56 8.07 -6.40
N VAL A 197 -15.05 8.53 -5.27
CA VAL A 197 -15.75 8.39 -4.00
C VAL A 197 -16.96 9.30 -3.95
N GLU A 198 -18.10 8.71 -3.56
CA GLU A 198 -19.37 9.38 -3.35
C GLU A 198 -19.21 10.61 -2.44
N SER A 199 -19.84 11.72 -2.84
CA SER A 199 -19.80 12.98 -2.10
C SER A 199 -21.22 13.45 -1.81
N ILE A 200 -21.48 13.80 -0.56
CA ILE A 200 -22.73 14.43 -0.11
C ILE A 200 -22.46 15.80 0.49
N ASN A 201 -23.50 16.60 0.64
CA ASN A 201 -23.47 17.83 1.42
C ASN A 201 -24.20 17.59 2.76
N ILE A 202 -23.55 17.91 3.87
CA ILE A 202 -24.12 17.79 5.22
C ILE A 202 -24.12 19.14 5.89
N VAL A 203 -25.21 19.47 6.59
CA VAL A 203 -25.31 20.71 7.38
C VAL A 203 -24.75 20.46 8.77
N VAL A 204 -23.69 21.19 9.13
CA VAL A 204 -23.07 21.15 10.45
C VAL A 204 -22.92 22.57 10.96
N ASP A 205 -23.43 22.85 12.16
CA ASP A 205 -23.44 24.18 12.75
C ASP A 205 -24.01 25.25 11.79
N GLY A 206 -25.11 24.91 11.11
CA GLY A 206 -25.78 25.78 10.13
C GLY A 206 -25.03 25.98 8.80
N THR A 207 -23.86 25.36 8.61
CA THR A 207 -23.08 25.45 7.37
C THR A 207 -23.12 24.14 6.60
N SER A 208 -23.59 24.19 5.35
CA SER A 208 -23.49 23.06 4.42
C SER A 208 -22.04 22.85 3.97
N ARG A 209 -21.50 21.65 4.15
CA ARG A 209 -20.13 21.30 3.76
C ARG A 209 -20.10 19.97 3.01
N PRO A 210 -19.23 19.83 2.00
CA PRO A 210 -19.05 18.56 1.31
C PRO A 210 -18.36 17.54 2.21
N ALA A 211 -18.82 16.30 2.14
CA ALA A 211 -18.23 15.16 2.80
C ALA A 211 -18.15 13.96 1.84
N LYS A 212 -17.06 13.20 1.93
CA LYS A 212 -16.76 12.04 1.08
C LYS A 212 -17.01 10.75 1.86
N ARG A 213 -17.65 9.76 1.25
CA ARG A 213 -17.89 8.45 1.89
C ARG A 213 -16.56 7.75 2.13
N VAL A 214 -16.31 7.27 3.35
CA VAL A 214 -15.03 6.63 3.66
C VAL A 214 -15.07 5.18 3.19
N GLY A 215 -14.12 4.81 2.36
CA GLY A 215 -13.95 3.45 1.86
C GLY A 215 -12.55 3.24 1.33
N TRP A 216 -12.19 1.97 1.13
CA TRP A 216 -10.92 1.60 0.51
C TRP A 216 -11.08 0.45 -0.48
N ALA A 217 -10.23 0.43 -1.50
CA ALA A 217 -10.24 -0.59 -2.52
C ALA A 217 -9.09 -1.58 -2.31
N PHE A 218 -9.40 -2.87 -2.38
CA PHE A 218 -8.46 -3.97 -2.18
C PHE A 218 -8.38 -4.83 -3.43
N THR A 219 -7.16 -5.16 -3.85
CA THR A 219 -6.94 -6.11 -4.95
C THR A 219 -7.62 -7.44 -4.62
N GLY A 220 -8.45 -7.94 -5.52
CA GLY A 220 -9.25 -9.17 -5.34
C GLY A 220 -10.61 -8.97 -4.66
N SER A 221 -10.72 -8.08 -3.67
CA SER A 221 -11.98 -7.87 -2.92
C SER A 221 -12.83 -6.69 -3.41
N GLY A 222 -12.23 -5.79 -4.19
CA GLY A 222 -12.92 -4.60 -4.68
C GLY A 222 -13.03 -3.50 -3.62
N LEU A 223 -14.07 -2.69 -3.76
CA LEU A 223 -14.32 -1.53 -2.90
C LEU A 223 -15.10 -1.93 -1.65
N LEU A 224 -14.58 -1.56 -0.48
CA LEU A 224 -15.24 -1.74 0.81
C LEU A 224 -15.50 -0.38 1.45
N TRP A 225 -16.71 -0.20 1.97
CA TRP A 225 -17.14 1.03 2.65
C TRP A 225 -17.01 0.88 4.16
N ALA A 226 -16.57 1.95 4.83
CA ALA A 226 -16.56 2.01 6.28
C ALA A 226 -17.97 2.26 6.79
N THR A 227 -18.41 1.42 7.72
CA THR A 227 -19.68 1.57 8.43
C THR A 227 -19.45 1.49 9.92
N LEU A 228 -20.18 2.29 10.70
CA LEU A 228 -20.07 2.32 12.15
C LEU A 228 -21.46 2.32 12.78
N LYS A 229 -21.60 1.71 13.96
CA LYS A 229 -22.85 1.78 14.74
C LYS A 229 -22.89 3.11 15.49
N PRO A 230 -23.98 3.90 15.43
CA PRO A 230 -24.08 5.14 16.19
C PRO A 230 -23.86 4.97 17.72
N SER A 231 -24.18 3.80 18.28
CA SER A 231 -23.99 3.48 19.69
C SER A 231 -22.56 3.61 20.18
N ILE A 232 -21.55 3.41 19.31
CA ILE A 232 -20.13 3.62 19.68
C ILE A 232 -19.80 5.09 19.96
N LEU A 233 -20.62 6.02 19.46
CA LEU A 233 -20.54 7.46 19.70
C LEU A 233 -21.51 7.90 20.82
N ASN A 234 -21.98 6.98 21.66
CA ASN A 234 -23.00 7.20 22.70
C ASN A 234 -24.38 7.67 22.18
N VAL A 235 -24.67 7.49 20.89
CA VAL A 235 -26.02 7.76 20.35
C VAL A 235 -26.97 6.69 20.85
N LYS A 236 -28.12 7.12 21.39
CA LYS A 236 -29.18 6.24 21.89
C LYS A 236 -30.38 6.25 20.94
N GLY A 237 -31.17 5.17 20.97
CA GLY A 237 -32.42 5.08 20.22
C GLY A 237 -32.54 3.78 19.42
N PRO A 238 -33.66 3.60 18.71
CA PRO A 238 -33.96 2.35 17.99
C PRO A 238 -32.98 2.03 16.85
N PHE A 239 -32.25 3.03 16.36
CA PHE A 239 -31.27 2.90 15.28
C PHE A 239 -29.81 2.89 15.77
N ALA A 240 -29.57 2.88 17.08
CA ALA A 240 -28.23 3.04 17.66
C ALA A 240 -27.28 1.90 17.27
N ASP A 241 -27.77 0.68 17.10
CA ASP A 241 -26.95 -0.49 16.78
C ASP A 241 -26.99 -0.92 15.31
N ILE A 242 -27.64 -0.14 14.45
CA ILE A 242 -27.66 -0.36 13.01
C ILE A 242 -26.44 0.35 12.40
N PRO A 243 -25.51 -0.36 11.73
CA PRO A 243 -24.40 0.28 11.07
C PRO A 243 -24.86 1.30 10.04
N VAL A 244 -24.27 2.49 10.08
CA VAL A 244 -24.49 3.57 9.11
C VAL A 244 -23.20 3.90 8.39
N ASP A 245 -23.33 4.55 7.23
CA ASP A 245 -22.18 5.00 6.45
C ASP A 245 -21.37 6.07 7.17
N VAL A 246 -20.06 6.01 6.98
CA VAL A 246 -19.12 7.00 7.48
C VAL A 246 -18.73 7.95 6.35
N TYR A 247 -18.80 9.25 6.61
CA TYR A 247 -18.34 10.30 5.72
C TYR A 247 -17.25 11.13 6.39
N ILE A 248 -16.36 11.72 5.60
CA ILE A 248 -15.30 12.60 6.07
C ILE A 248 -15.30 13.93 5.32
N GLN A 249 -15.20 15.03 6.05
CA GLN A 249 -15.06 16.35 5.44
C GLN A 249 -13.72 16.48 4.73
N SER A 250 -13.68 17.16 3.57
CA SER A 250 -12.44 17.36 2.81
C SER A 250 -11.32 18.02 3.64
N HIS A 251 -11.68 18.96 4.53
CA HIS A 251 -10.70 19.57 5.44
C HIS A 251 -10.11 18.55 6.42
N ALA A 252 -10.89 17.58 6.91
CA ALA A 252 -10.41 16.56 7.81
C ALA A 252 -9.40 15.62 7.12
N LEU A 253 -9.67 15.22 5.87
CA LEU A 253 -8.71 14.46 5.04
C LEU A 253 -7.43 15.24 4.81
N GLN A 254 -7.53 16.52 4.44
CA GLN A 254 -6.37 17.39 4.28
C GLN A 254 -5.55 17.49 5.56
N ARG A 255 -6.21 17.70 6.71
CA ARG A 255 -5.54 17.73 8.02
C ARG A 255 -4.85 16.42 8.33
N LEU A 256 -5.47 15.27 8.04
CA LEU A 256 -4.85 13.97 8.22
C LEU A 256 -3.55 13.86 7.40
N ASN A 257 -3.60 14.22 6.12
CA ASN A 257 -2.43 14.21 5.22
C ASN A 257 -1.34 15.20 5.65
N GLU A 258 -1.71 16.42 6.07
CA GLU A 258 -0.77 17.46 6.55
C GLU A 258 -0.01 17.03 7.83
N ARG A 259 -0.64 16.17 8.64
CA ARG A 259 -0.12 15.74 9.93
C ARG A 259 0.72 14.47 9.84
N LEU A 260 0.47 13.64 8.83
CA LEU A 260 1.25 12.46 8.46
C LEU A 260 2.14 12.75 7.23
N ASP A 261 2.83 13.89 7.24
CA ASP A 261 3.51 14.55 6.13
C ASP A 261 4.76 13.84 5.55
N CYS A 262 5.13 12.70 6.12
CA CYS A 262 6.23 11.84 5.67
C CYS A 262 5.76 10.55 4.98
N PHE A 263 4.45 10.32 4.84
CA PHE A 263 3.89 9.13 4.20
C PHE A 263 3.09 9.45 2.95
N GLU A 264 2.92 8.43 2.11
CA GLU A 264 2.06 8.50 0.93
C GLU A 264 0.58 8.58 1.31
N VAL A 265 -0.15 9.43 0.59
CA VAL A 265 -1.57 9.74 0.84
C VAL A 265 -2.42 8.47 0.88
N GLY A 266 -2.20 7.54 -0.04
CA GLY A 266 -3.00 6.31 -0.06
C GLY A 266 -2.78 5.42 1.16
N THR A 267 -1.55 5.35 1.69
CA THR A 267 -1.27 4.59 2.94
C THR A 267 -1.98 5.20 4.15
N ILE A 268 -1.96 6.54 4.23
CA ILE A 268 -2.66 7.30 5.27
C ILE A 268 -4.18 7.03 5.19
N GLN A 269 -4.75 7.10 3.99
CA GLN A 269 -6.17 6.95 3.79
C GLN A 269 -6.66 5.49 3.89
N MET A 270 -5.83 4.52 3.53
CA MET A 270 -6.09 3.10 3.82
C MET A 270 -6.12 2.86 5.33
N SER A 271 -5.17 3.44 6.07
CA SER A 271 -5.16 3.36 7.54
C SER A 271 -6.37 4.04 8.19
N LEU A 272 -6.94 5.07 7.55
CA LEU A 272 -8.20 5.67 7.96
C LEU A 272 -9.35 4.66 7.86
N TYR A 273 -9.48 3.96 6.74
CA TYR A 273 -10.48 2.90 6.58
C TYR A 273 -10.28 1.79 7.63
N GLU A 274 -9.06 1.28 7.79
CA GLU A 274 -8.75 0.22 8.76
C GLU A 274 -9.07 0.65 10.21
N SER A 275 -8.74 1.90 10.57
CA SER A 275 -9.05 2.46 11.89
C SER A 275 -10.55 2.55 12.17
N LEU A 276 -11.37 2.74 11.14
CA LEU A 276 -12.82 2.79 11.27
C LEU A 276 -13.43 1.38 11.29
N ARG A 277 -12.85 0.41 10.58
CA ARG A 277 -13.32 -0.98 10.63
C ARG A 277 -13.23 -1.56 12.04
N ASP A 278 -12.11 -1.31 12.71
CA ASP A 278 -11.82 -1.79 14.07
C ASP A 278 -11.80 -0.61 15.07
N ALA A 279 -12.84 0.23 14.99
CA ALA A 279 -12.93 1.50 15.71
C ALA A 279 -12.90 1.34 17.24
N LYS A 280 -12.02 2.11 17.87
CA LYS A 280 -11.96 2.28 19.32
C LYS A 280 -12.25 3.73 19.66
N VAL A 281 -13.28 3.97 20.47
CA VAL A 281 -13.74 5.31 20.85
C VAL A 281 -13.29 5.64 22.26
N VAL A 282 -12.76 6.84 22.45
CA VAL A 282 -12.54 7.46 23.76
C VAL A 282 -13.37 8.73 23.86
N PHE A 283 -13.83 9.06 25.05
CA PHE A 283 -14.67 10.25 25.27
C PHE A 283 -13.86 11.33 25.98
N GLU A 284 -13.80 12.51 25.37
CA GLU A 284 -13.32 13.70 26.02
C GLU A 284 -14.48 14.37 26.77
N ASN A 285 -14.31 14.58 28.08
CA ASN A 285 -15.31 15.23 28.95
C ASN A 285 -16.73 14.63 28.85
N CYS A 286 -16.83 13.31 28.69
CA CYS A 286 -18.07 12.51 28.56
C CYS A 286 -18.88 12.70 27.26
N ASP A 287 -18.75 13.81 26.53
CA ASP A 287 -19.68 14.14 25.43
C ASP A 287 -19.03 14.23 24.04
N GLN A 288 -17.71 14.29 23.92
CA GLN A 288 -17.04 14.40 22.62
C GLN A 288 -16.34 13.09 22.25
N PRO A 289 -16.90 12.29 21.31
CA PRO A 289 -16.29 11.04 20.90
C PRO A 289 -15.07 11.30 20.00
N LEU A 290 -13.99 10.60 20.33
CA LEU A 290 -12.74 10.57 19.57
C LEU A 290 -12.47 9.13 19.18
N ILE A 291 -12.49 8.85 17.88
CA ILE A 291 -12.14 7.53 17.35
C ILE A 291 -10.61 7.47 17.21
N GLU A 292 -9.96 6.47 17.80
CA GLU A 292 -8.52 6.26 17.62
C GLU A 292 -8.19 6.06 16.15
N TYR A 293 -7.30 6.88 15.61
CA TYR A 293 -6.70 6.67 14.31
C TYR A 293 -5.35 5.97 14.50
N LYS A 294 -5.23 4.79 13.89
CA LYS A 294 -4.07 3.92 13.94
C LYS A 294 -3.40 3.86 12.57
N PHE A 295 -2.09 4.04 12.56
CA PHE A 295 -1.24 3.89 11.40
C PHE A 295 -0.33 2.68 11.63
N PHE A 296 -0.44 1.65 10.79
CA PHE A 296 0.21 0.34 10.99
C PHE A 296 -0.02 -0.24 12.41
N GLY A 297 -1.26 -0.16 12.90
CA GLY A 297 -1.62 -0.63 14.25
C GLY A 297 -1.22 0.31 15.40
N THR A 298 -0.36 1.29 15.16
CA THR A 298 0.06 2.26 16.16
C THR A 298 -0.86 3.48 16.18
N LYS A 299 -1.38 3.85 17.35
CA LYS A 299 -2.19 5.06 17.51
C LYS A 299 -1.34 6.31 17.27
N VAL A 300 -1.73 7.13 16.30
CA VAL A 300 -1.05 8.39 15.98
C VAL A 300 -1.93 9.63 16.10
N GLY A 301 -3.23 9.43 16.38
CA GLY A 301 -4.15 10.53 16.61
C GLY A 301 -5.58 10.06 16.77
N TYR A 302 -6.51 10.99 16.58
CA TYR A 302 -7.93 10.77 16.74
C TYR A 302 -8.73 11.43 15.63
N LEU A 303 -9.85 10.82 15.27
CA LEU A 303 -10.87 11.38 14.40
C LEU A 303 -12.01 11.88 15.28
N ARG A 304 -12.33 13.16 15.14
CA ARG A 304 -13.52 13.73 15.77
C ARG A 304 -14.72 13.46 14.86
N ALA A 305 -15.73 12.78 15.40
CA ALA A 305 -16.89 12.35 14.65
C ALA A 305 -18.20 12.76 15.34
N ASP A 306 -19.22 13.10 14.55
CA ASP A 306 -20.58 13.37 15.01
C ASP A 306 -21.56 12.45 14.27
N TYR A 307 -22.69 12.08 14.89
CA TYR A 307 -23.82 11.46 14.19
C TYR A 307 -24.80 12.55 13.76
N VAL A 308 -24.99 12.72 12.45
CA VAL A 308 -25.80 13.79 11.86
C VAL A 308 -26.50 13.27 10.61
N ASP A 309 -27.78 13.62 10.42
CA ASP A 309 -28.58 13.27 9.25
C ASP A 309 -28.50 11.79 8.84
N GLY A 310 -28.45 10.88 9.83
CA GLY A 310 -28.43 9.44 9.60
C GLY A 310 -27.06 8.84 9.25
N VAL A 311 -25.99 9.64 9.24
CA VAL A 311 -24.62 9.19 8.93
C VAL A 311 -23.65 9.56 10.06
N ILE A 312 -22.47 8.93 10.07
CA ILE A 312 -21.36 9.33 10.94
C ILE A 312 -20.42 10.24 10.14
N LEU A 313 -20.23 11.47 10.61
CA LEU A 313 -19.41 12.48 9.95
C LEU A 313 -18.11 12.75 10.71
N ILE A 314 -16.98 12.48 10.09
CA ILE A 314 -15.65 12.86 10.57
C ILE A 314 -15.38 14.32 10.19
N ARG A 315 -15.19 15.16 11.21
CA ARG A 315 -15.05 16.63 11.07
C ARG A 315 -13.62 17.11 11.04
N THR A 316 -12.73 16.43 11.73
CA THR A 316 -11.30 16.76 11.76
C THR A 316 -10.48 15.58 12.23
N PHE A 317 -9.20 15.60 11.88
CA PHE A 317 -8.17 14.78 12.50
C PHE A 317 -7.40 15.59 13.54
N LEU A 318 -7.13 14.99 14.70
CA LEU A 318 -6.28 15.51 15.75
C LEU A 318 -5.07 14.61 15.90
N PHE A 319 -3.89 15.12 15.58
CA PHE A 319 -2.64 14.41 15.85
C PHE A 319 -2.46 14.21 17.37
N ILE A 320 -1.84 13.13 17.80
CA ILE A 320 -1.85 12.69 19.21
C ILE A 320 -1.34 13.75 20.20
N THR A 321 -0.44 14.65 19.80
CA THR A 321 0.09 15.73 20.64
C THR A 321 -0.79 16.99 20.68
N ASN A 322 -1.77 17.12 19.77
CA ASN A 322 -2.60 18.32 19.65
C ASN A 322 -3.45 18.55 20.90
N ASN A 323 -3.77 19.83 21.16
CA ASN A 323 -4.77 20.17 22.16
C ASN A 323 -6.13 19.58 21.73
N GLY A 324 -6.86 19.00 22.69
CA GLY A 324 -8.11 18.27 22.43
C GLY A 324 -7.92 16.75 22.28
N THR A 325 -6.72 16.23 22.52
CA THR A 325 -6.49 14.79 22.71
C THR A 325 -6.14 14.50 24.17
N PRO A 326 -6.40 13.27 24.68
CA PRO A 326 -5.98 12.88 26.01
C PRO A 326 -4.47 13.03 26.23
N GLU A 327 -3.66 12.62 25.26
CA GLU A 327 -2.19 12.70 25.31
C GLU A 327 -1.69 14.14 25.20
N GLY A 328 -2.30 14.96 24.33
CA GLY A 328 -1.95 16.37 24.18
C GLY A 328 -2.21 17.19 25.43
N LYS A 329 -3.27 16.86 26.18
CA LYS A 329 -3.55 17.42 27.51
C LYS A 329 -2.52 16.99 28.55
N LYS A 330 -2.07 15.73 28.53
CA LYS A 330 -1.00 15.27 29.43
C LYS A 330 0.32 15.95 29.10
N LEU A 331 0.65 16.08 27.81
CA LEU A 331 1.84 16.77 27.34
C LEU A 331 1.86 18.23 27.81
N GLU A 332 0.74 18.94 27.67
CA GLU A 332 0.60 20.32 28.16
C GLU A 332 0.79 20.40 29.69
N LYS A 333 0.26 19.45 30.46
CA LYS A 333 0.48 19.41 31.92
C LYS A 333 1.94 19.19 32.31
N VAL A 334 2.68 18.38 31.56
CA VAL A 334 4.08 18.06 31.85
C VAL A 334 5.03 19.17 31.40
N THR A 335 4.70 19.88 30.32
CA THR A 335 5.65 20.79 29.63
C THR A 335 5.22 22.25 29.58
N GLY A 336 3.96 22.55 29.90
CA GLY A 336 3.35 23.87 29.67
C GLY A 336 3.08 24.21 28.19
N LEU A 337 3.42 23.33 27.24
CA LEU A 337 3.31 23.61 25.81
C LEU A 337 1.85 23.75 25.37
N GLN A 338 1.52 24.92 24.83
CA GLN A 338 0.25 25.24 24.23
C GLN A 338 0.23 24.95 22.72
N LYS A 339 -0.92 25.19 22.11
CA LYS A 339 -1.16 24.92 20.68
C LYS A 339 -0.15 25.58 19.75
N LEU A 340 0.21 26.84 20.00
CA LEU A 340 1.14 27.57 19.13
C LEU A 340 2.57 27.07 19.29
N ASP A 341 2.97 26.68 20.51
CA ASP A 341 4.29 26.11 20.79
C ASP A 341 4.48 24.78 20.05
N LYS A 342 3.47 23.90 20.13
CA LYS A 342 3.49 22.59 19.43
C LYS A 342 3.63 22.75 17.92
N LYS A 343 3.01 23.78 17.34
CA LYS A 343 3.13 24.13 15.92
C LYS A 343 4.50 24.71 15.60
N TYR A 344 5.04 25.59 16.45
CA TYR A 344 6.37 26.17 16.28
C TYR A 344 7.46 25.10 16.32
N LEU A 345 7.34 24.15 17.25
CA LEU A 345 8.25 23.01 17.42
C LEU A 345 8.00 21.88 16.41
N ALA A 346 6.97 22.01 15.56
CA ALA A 346 6.52 20.99 14.61
C ALA A 346 6.15 19.61 15.20
N ILE A 347 6.05 19.50 16.53
CA ILE A 347 5.64 18.27 17.23
C ILE A 347 4.15 17.96 17.07
N ASP A 348 3.44 18.76 16.28
CA ASP A 348 2.09 18.51 15.79
C ASP A 348 2.07 17.76 14.44
N ARG A 349 3.20 17.19 13.99
CA ARG A 349 3.32 16.37 12.76
C ARG A 349 4.20 15.15 12.97
N MET A 350 4.01 14.13 12.14
CA MET A 350 4.77 12.89 12.22
C MET A 350 6.23 13.04 11.80
N SER A 351 6.53 13.94 10.85
CA SER A 351 7.92 14.21 10.43
C SER A 351 8.83 14.64 11.57
N ALA A 352 8.29 15.22 12.65
CA ALA A 352 9.06 15.55 13.84
C ALA A 352 9.55 14.31 14.58
N PHE A 353 8.73 13.27 14.69
CA PHE A 353 9.05 12.03 15.40
C PHE A 353 9.90 11.05 14.56
N ASN A 354 10.08 11.39 13.29
CA ASN A 354 10.90 10.68 12.32
C ASN A 354 12.40 11.12 12.41
N SER A 355 12.74 12.11 13.23
CA SER A 355 14.14 12.46 13.44
C SER A 355 14.82 11.51 14.44
N SER A 356 16.02 11.02 14.10
CA SER A 356 16.77 10.04 14.92
C SER A 356 17.17 10.59 16.30
N ASP A 357 17.16 11.90 16.48
CA ASP A 357 17.53 12.60 17.70
C ASP A 357 16.44 12.56 18.78
N MET A 358 15.15 12.46 18.44
CA MET A 358 14.07 12.30 19.44
C MET A 358 14.13 10.94 20.12
N SER A 359 14.47 9.89 19.35
CA SER A 359 14.58 8.53 19.89
C SER A 359 15.84 8.30 20.72
N SER A 360 16.89 9.10 20.51
CA SER A 360 18.19 8.95 21.15
C SER A 360 18.42 9.88 22.33
N ASN A 361 17.57 10.91 22.52
CA ASN A 361 17.62 11.79 23.69
C ASN A 361 16.71 11.24 24.82
N PRO A 362 17.28 10.80 25.97
CA PRO A 362 16.51 10.19 27.05
C PRO A 362 15.47 11.13 27.69
N GLU A 363 15.81 12.41 27.84
CA GLU A 363 14.96 13.42 28.48
C GLU A 363 13.72 13.72 27.63
N VAL A 364 13.92 13.93 26.32
CA VAL A 364 12.81 14.11 25.37
C VAL A 364 11.92 12.87 25.32
N ARG A 365 12.53 11.68 25.31
CA ARG A 365 11.80 10.43 25.31
C ARG A 365 10.91 10.28 26.55
N GLU A 366 11.43 10.60 27.73
CA GLU A 366 10.68 10.56 29.00
C GLU A 366 9.48 11.51 28.99
N ILE A 367 9.64 12.73 28.43
CA ILE A 367 8.54 13.69 28.27
C ILE A 367 7.40 13.09 27.41
N PHE A 368 7.72 12.46 26.27
CA PHE A 368 6.69 11.89 25.41
C PHE A 368 6.12 10.58 25.95
N GLU A 369 6.91 9.74 26.61
CA GLU A 369 6.43 8.51 27.26
C GLU A 369 5.46 8.83 28.41
N SER A 370 5.81 9.78 29.27
CA SER A 370 4.93 10.23 30.37
C SER A 370 3.63 10.87 29.87
N ALA A 371 3.66 11.53 28.72
CA ALA A 371 2.46 12.05 28.05
C ALA A 371 1.62 10.98 27.32
N GLY A 372 2.09 9.74 27.20
CA GLY A 372 1.43 8.66 26.45
C GLY A 372 1.66 8.71 24.93
N CYS A 373 2.63 9.50 24.47
CA CYS A 373 3.02 9.64 23.06
C CYS A 373 4.22 8.76 22.66
N GLY A 374 4.77 7.95 23.58
CA GLY A 374 5.99 7.17 23.35
C GLY A 374 5.96 6.28 22.11
N ASN A 375 4.78 5.76 21.73
CA ASN A 375 4.63 4.91 20.55
C ASN A 375 4.94 5.63 19.23
N LEU A 376 4.89 6.97 19.18
CA LEU A 376 5.32 7.70 17.98
C LEU A 376 6.81 7.55 17.71
N ILE A 377 7.62 7.45 18.78
CA ILE A 377 9.08 7.33 18.70
C ILE A 377 9.47 5.93 18.19
N SER A 378 8.73 4.89 18.59
CA SER A 378 8.97 3.52 18.11
C SER A 378 8.49 3.33 16.67
N LEU A 379 7.37 3.95 16.30
CA LEU A 379 6.73 3.78 15.00
C LEU A 379 7.69 4.04 13.83
N TYR A 380 8.54 5.07 13.90
CA TYR A 380 9.49 5.32 12.80
C TYR A 380 10.48 4.18 12.58
N LYS A 381 11.03 3.57 13.64
CA LYS A 381 11.98 2.45 13.49
C LYS A 381 11.34 1.28 12.73
N GLU A 382 10.05 1.07 12.94
CA GLU A 382 9.28 0.01 12.31
C GLU A 382 8.92 0.31 10.84
N ILE A 383 8.80 1.59 10.48
CA ILE A 383 8.31 2.00 9.15
C ILE A 383 9.30 2.86 8.34
N ALA A 384 10.56 2.93 8.76
CA ALA A 384 11.61 3.71 8.10
C ALA A 384 11.78 3.34 6.61
N LEU A 385 11.43 2.10 6.23
CA LEU A 385 11.42 1.62 4.84
C LEU A 385 10.33 2.27 3.96
N PHE A 386 9.30 2.85 4.58
CA PHE A 386 8.13 3.44 3.89
C PHE A 386 8.08 4.97 3.99
N SER A 387 9.08 5.58 4.62
CA SER A 387 9.15 7.03 4.78
C SER A 387 9.94 7.68 3.63
N ASN A 388 9.33 8.67 2.98
CA ASN A 388 9.94 9.36 1.84
C ASN A 388 10.75 10.61 2.24
N LYS A 389 10.82 10.92 3.54
CA LYS A 389 11.52 12.10 4.07
C LYS A 389 12.22 11.78 5.38
N GLN A 390 13.50 12.12 5.47
CA GLN A 390 14.21 12.25 6.74
C GLN A 390 14.24 13.73 7.15
N SER A 391 13.88 14.02 8.40
CA SER A 391 14.05 15.36 8.95
C SER A 391 15.52 15.56 9.37
N ASN A 392 16.15 16.62 8.86
CA ASN A 392 17.52 17.01 9.22
C ASN A 392 17.57 17.97 10.43
N GLN A 393 16.45 18.21 11.12
CA GLN A 393 16.41 19.13 12.25
C GLN A 393 16.70 18.40 13.57
N ASN A 394 17.53 19.01 14.42
CA ASN A 394 17.76 18.56 15.79
C ASN A 394 16.63 19.08 16.70
N ILE A 395 15.48 18.43 16.59
CA ILE A 395 14.22 18.77 17.27
C ILE A 395 14.36 18.59 18.78
N SER A 396 15.13 17.60 19.23
CA SER A 396 15.38 17.36 20.65
C SER A 396 16.03 18.56 21.31
N LYS A 397 17.10 19.10 20.71
CA LYS A 397 17.76 20.29 21.25
C LYS A 397 16.85 21.51 21.22
N LEU A 398 16.12 21.73 20.12
CA LEU A 398 15.19 22.86 19.99
C LEU A 398 14.10 22.82 21.07
N LEU A 399 13.52 21.64 21.32
CA LEU A 399 12.51 21.45 22.36
C LEU A 399 13.07 21.74 23.75
N LEU A 400 14.22 21.17 24.10
CA LEU A 400 14.82 21.37 25.44
C LEU A 400 15.26 22.82 25.65
N ASP A 401 15.82 23.47 24.63
CA ASP A 401 16.18 24.90 24.69
C ASP A 401 14.92 25.78 24.84
N TYR A 402 13.80 25.39 24.24
CA TYR A 402 12.51 26.09 24.37
C TYR A 402 11.96 25.97 25.79
N LEU A 403 11.93 24.76 26.35
CA LEU A 403 11.43 24.50 27.70
C LEU A 403 12.27 25.21 28.77
N LYS A 404 13.60 25.18 28.65
CA LYS A 404 14.51 25.90 29.56
C LYS A 404 14.27 27.41 29.56
N LYS A 405 14.06 28.00 28.38
CA LYS A 405 13.73 29.43 28.28
C LYS A 405 12.39 29.73 28.95
N ALA A 406 11.38 28.89 28.74
CA ALA A 406 10.07 29.06 29.36
C ALA A 406 10.13 28.99 30.90
N GLU A 407 10.93 28.10 31.47
CA GLU A 407 11.16 28.03 32.93
C GLU A 407 11.81 29.30 33.49
N VAL A 408 12.80 29.87 32.79
CA VAL A 408 13.47 31.12 33.20
C VAL A 408 12.49 32.30 33.20
N PHE A 409 11.57 32.36 32.23
CA PHE A 409 10.54 33.40 32.21
C PHE A 409 9.51 33.23 33.34
N LEU A 410 9.16 32.00 33.72
CA LEU A 410 8.22 31.74 34.82
C LEU A 410 8.85 31.96 36.21
N GLN A 411 10.17 31.85 36.35
CA GLN A 411 10.89 32.11 37.60
C GLN A 411 11.35 33.57 37.75
N GLY A 412 11.34 34.37 36.67
CA GLY A 412 11.81 35.75 36.63
C GLY A 412 10.80 36.82 37.07
N ASP A 413 9.54 36.48 37.32
CA ASP A 413 8.47 37.41 37.73
C ASP A 413 8.35 37.59 39.27
N VAL A 414 9.45 37.42 40.01
CA VAL A 414 9.55 37.99 41.36
C VAL A 414 10.04 39.43 41.23
N VAL A 415 9.08 40.36 41.08
CA VAL A 415 9.32 41.79 41.23
C VAL A 415 9.92 42.03 42.62
N PRO A 416 11.11 42.64 42.76
CA PRO A 416 11.55 43.09 44.07
C PRO A 416 10.60 44.20 44.52
N GLU A 417 9.91 43.95 45.63
CA GLU A 417 9.22 44.98 46.41
C GLU A 417 10.14 46.17 46.63
N HIS A 418 9.55 47.34 46.45
CA HIS A 418 10.10 48.66 46.75
C HIS A 418 11.08 48.68 47.93
N ALA A 419 12.31 49.08 47.65
CA ALA A 419 13.11 49.81 48.63
C ALA A 419 12.95 51.30 48.30
N GLU A 420 12.00 51.93 49.00
CA GLU A 420 11.94 53.38 49.16
C GLU A 420 13.19 53.87 49.90
N ALA A 421 13.54 55.11 49.61
CA ALA A 421 14.67 55.84 50.15
C ALA A 421 14.59 56.05 51.67
N GLU A 422 15.74 55.91 52.34
CA GLU A 422 16.31 56.93 53.25
C GLU A 422 17.83 56.76 53.34
#